data_AF-A0A8J8Q1H3-F1
#
_entry.id   AF-A0A8J8Q1H3-F1
#
_cell.length_a   1.000
_cell.length_b   1.000
_cell.length_c   1.000
_cell.angle_alpha   90.00
_cell.angle_beta   90.00
_cell.angle_gamma   90.00
#
_symmetry.space_group_name_H-M   'P 1'
#
loop_
_entity.id
_entity.type
_entity.pdbx_description
1 polymer ?
#
loop_
_entity_poly.entity_id
_entity_poly.type
_entity_poly.pdbx_seq_one_letter_code
_entity_poly.pdbx_strand_id
1 'polypeptide(L)' 'MTVGFAVRWTPAEGRARKIVFDPRPAKNRWRRTEFELHESQWRQVGAERVDTVALTSESGHGDNACSDGGASDE' A
#
# COMPACT_ATOMS: atom_id res chain seq x y z
N MET A 1 18.17 -11.31 -6.13
CA MET A 1 18.22 -9.83 -6.01
C MET A 1 16.84 -9.37 -5.62
N THR A 2 16.69 -8.63 -4.52
CA THR A 2 15.42 -7.99 -4.20
C THR A 2 15.22 -6.83 -5.17
N VAL A 3 14.09 -6.79 -5.87
CA VAL A 3 13.71 -5.69 -6.75
C VAL A 3 12.85 -4.73 -5.94
N GLY A 4 13.11 -3.43 -6.06
CA GLY A 4 12.27 -2.42 -5.43
C GLY A 4 10.88 -2.35 -6.04
N PHE A 5 9.94 -1.74 -5.32
CA PHE A 5 8.58 -1.51 -5.84
C PHE A 5 8.10 -0.10 -5.50
N ALA A 6 7.06 0.35 -6.20
CA ALA A 6 6.44 1.63 -5.95
C ALA A 6 4.92 1.49 -5.82
N VAL A 7 4.34 2.23 -4.88
CA VAL A 7 2.89 2.42 -4.76
C VAL A 7 2.58 3.84 -5.22
N ARG A 8 1.67 3.98 -6.19
CA ARG A 8 1.26 5.28 -6.74
C ARG A 8 -0.24 5.44 -6.57
N TRP A 9 -0.65 6.64 -6.20
CA TRP A 9 -2.05 7.00 -6.09
C TRP A 9 -2.24 8.50 -6.34
N THR A 10 -3.48 8.90 -6.60
CA THR A 10 -3.87 10.31 -6.57
C THR A 10 -4.94 10.46 -5.49
N PRO A 11 -4.71 11.26 -4.43
CA PRO A 11 -5.72 11.52 -3.42
C PRO A 11 -6.93 12.24 -4.05
N ALA A 12 -8.11 12.12 -3.45
CA ALA A 12 -9.31 12.82 -3.92
C ALA A 12 -9.09 14.34 -3.96
N GLU A 13 -8.36 14.84 -2.97
CA GLU A 13 -7.91 16.23 -2.90
C GLU A 13 -6.39 16.26 -2.81
N GLY A 14 -5.74 17.00 -3.71
CA GLY A 14 -4.30 17.20 -3.74
C GLY A 14 -3.62 16.60 -4.96
N ARG A 15 -2.29 16.48 -4.88
CA ARG A 15 -1.45 16.08 -6.01
C ARG A 15 -1.20 14.58 -6.02
N ALA A 16 -0.92 14.03 -7.20
CA ALA A 16 -0.53 12.64 -7.33
C ALA A 16 0.72 12.35 -6.49
N ARG A 17 0.72 11.19 -5.83
CA ARG A 17 1.78 10.76 -4.91
C ARG A 17 2.30 9.38 -5.30
N LYS A 18 3.56 9.13 -4.97
CA LYS A 18 4.11 7.77 -4.99
C LYS A 18 5.08 7.56 -3.84
N ILE A 19 5.13 6.34 -3.35
CA ILE A 19 6.15 5.86 -2.42
C ILE A 19 6.96 4.80 -3.14
N VAL A 20 8.28 4.91 -3.10
CA VAL A 20 9.22 3.94 -3.64
C VAL A 20 9.95 3.24 -2.49
N PHE A 21 9.96 1.91 -2.53
CA PHE A 21 10.74 1.06 -1.63
C PHE A 21 11.92 0.49 -2.39
N ASP A 22 13.11 1.04 -2.14
CA ASP A 22 14.36 0.59 -2.75
C ASP A 22 15.13 -0.32 -1.77
N PRO A 23 15.48 -1.55 -2.17
CA PRO A 23 16.36 -2.38 -1.36
C PRO A 23 17.76 -1.77 -1.34
N ARG A 24 18.41 -1.80 -0.17
CA ARG A 24 19.79 -1.38 0.04
C ARG A 24 20.62 -2.61 0.42
N PRO A 25 21.17 -3.35 -0.58
CA PRO A 25 21.80 -4.66 -0.35
C PRO A 25 22.93 -4.61 0.67
N ALA A 26 23.74 -3.55 0.64
CA ALA A 26 24.87 -3.37 1.54
C ALA A 26 24.51 -3.28 3.03
N LYS A 27 23.22 -3.05 3.37
CA LYS A 27 22.77 -2.88 4.75
C LYS A 27 21.67 -3.86 5.16
N ASN A 28 21.32 -4.80 4.27
CA ASN A 28 20.15 -5.69 4.40
C ASN A 28 18.87 -4.96 4.86
N ARG A 29 18.60 -3.80 4.25
CA ARG A 29 17.51 -2.89 4.65
C ARG A 29 16.90 -2.19 3.44
N TRP A 30 15.82 -1.47 3.67
CA TRP A 30 15.07 -0.73 2.67
C TRP A 30 15.19 0.78 2.86
N ARG A 31 14.99 1.52 1.79
CA ARG A 31 14.75 2.97 1.83
C ARG A 31 13.34 3.22 1.30
N ARG A 32 12.51 3.86 2.10
CA ARG A 32 11.22 4.43 1.68
C ARG A 32 11.47 5.86 1.22
N THR A 33 11.09 6.20 0.00
CA THR A 33 11.15 7.58 -0.51
C THR A 33 9.78 8.00 -0.99
N GLU A 34 9.30 9.14 -0.51
CA GLU A 34 7.99 9.70 -0.84
C GLU A 34 8.15 10.81 -1.87
N PHE A 35 7.28 10.81 -2.87
CA PHE A 35 7.26 11.81 -3.93
C PHE A 35 5.88 12.38 -4.14
N GLU A 36 5.83 13.67 -4.45
CA GLU A 36 4.64 14.37 -4.93
C GLU A 36 4.90 14.87 -6.36
N LEU A 37 3.89 14.78 -7.23
CA LEU A 37 3.98 15.28 -8.60
C LEU A 37 3.67 16.78 -8.61
N HIS A 38 4.67 17.62 -8.88
CA HIS A 38 4.52 19.07 -9.05
C HIS A 38 4.66 19.42 -10.51
N GLU A 39 3.63 20.07 -11.07
CA GLU A 39 3.55 20.40 -12.50
C GLU A 39 3.72 19.12 -13.33
N SER A 40 4.94 18.82 -13.79
CA SER A 40 5.28 17.63 -14.57
C SER A 40 6.46 16.85 -13.98
N GLN A 41 6.87 17.12 -12.74
CA GLN A 41 8.05 16.51 -12.12
C GLN A 41 7.75 15.91 -10.75
N TRP A 42 8.25 14.70 -10.52
CA TRP A 42 8.22 14.07 -9.20
C TRP A 42 9.26 14.72 -8.30
N ARG A 43 8.81 15.37 -7.22
CA ARG A 43 9.68 15.94 -6.19
C ARG A 43 9.68 15.04 -4.98
N GLN A 44 10.86 14.72 -4.47
CA GLN A 44 11.00 13.99 -3.21
C GLN A 44 10.54 14.90 -2.07
N VAL A 45 9.58 14.41 -1.28
CA VAL A 45 9.01 15.13 -0.13
C VAL A 45 9.30 14.45 1.20
N GLY A 46 9.77 13.20 1.18
CA GLY A 46 10.14 12.45 2.38
C GLY A 46 11.09 11.30 2.07
N ALA A 47 11.88 10.90 3.06
CA ALA A 47 12.70 9.70 2.97
C ALA A 47 12.94 9.11 4.36
N GLU A 48 12.88 7.78 4.45
CA GLU A 48 13.05 7.03 5.69
C GLU A 48 13.82 5.73 5.45
N ARG A 49 14.55 5.28 6.47
CA ARG A 49 15.18 3.96 6.50
C ARG A 49 14.19 2.96 7.10
N VAL A 50 13.97 1.85 6.41
CA VAL A 50 13.00 0.82 6.81
C VAL A 50 13.71 -0.52 6.93
N ASP A 51 13.48 -1.26 8.01
CA ASP A 51 14.13 -2.55 8.24
C ASP A 51 13.38 -3.70 7.55
N THR A 52 12.05 -3.67 7.51
CA THR A 52 11.21 -4.71 6.88
C THR A 52 10.02 -4.09 6.15
N VAL A 53 9.66 -4.67 5.01
CA VAL A 53 8.52 -4.24 4.19
C VAL A 53 7.67 -5.47 3.87
N ALA A 54 6.36 -5.39 4.11
CA ALA A 54 5.40 -6.41 3.77
C ALA A 54 4.16 -5.76 3.15
N LEU A 55 3.54 -6.43 2.18
CA LEU A 55 2.24 -6.08 1.61
C LEU A 55 1.24 -7.13 2.07
N THR A 56 0.21 -6.71 2.80
CA THR A 56 -0.86 -7.57 3.31
C THR A 56 -2.17 -7.20 2.65
N SER A 57 -2.94 -8.19 2.19
CA SER A 57 -4.32 -8.01 1.75
C SER A 57 -5.25 -8.45 2.88
N GLU A 58 -6.10 -7.56 3.38
CA GLU A 58 -7.22 -8.00 4.22
C GLU A 58 -8.33 -8.48 3.28
N SER A 59 -8.55 -9.80 3.23
CA SER A 59 -9.75 -10.34 2.57
C SER A 59 -10.94 -9.97 3.45
N GLY A 60 -11.70 -8.95 3.04
CA GLY A 60 -12.93 -8.57 3.72
C GLY A 60 -13.87 -9.78 3.78
N HIS A 61 -14.09 -10.31 4.98
CA HIS A 61 -15.05 -11.38 5.23
C HIS A 61 -16.45 -10.78 5.17
N GLY A 62 -16.93 -10.56 3.94
CA GLY A 62 -18.29 -10.16 3.62
C GLY A 62 -19.16 -11.39 3.40
N ASP A 63 -19.25 -12.25 4.42
CA ASP A 63 -20.13 -13.41 4.37
C ASP A 63 -21.50 -12.96 4.88
N ASN A 64 -22.25 -12.31 3.99
CA ASN A 64 -23.69 -12.14 4.12
C ASN A 64 -24.36 -13.52 4.02
N ALA A 65 -24.31 -14.30 5.11
CA ALA A 65 -25.17 -15.45 5.27
C ALA A 65 -26.55 -14.93 5.67
N CYS A 66 -27.44 -14.91 4.67
CA CYS A 66 -28.86 -14.64 4.85
C CYS A 66 -29.40 -15.44 6.04
N SER A 67 -29.98 -14.75 7.01
CA SER A 67 -30.88 -15.36 7.98
C SER A 67 -32.09 -15.90 7.22
N ASP A 68 -32.10 -17.20 6.93
CA ASP A 68 -33.34 -17.88 6.56
C ASP A 68 -34.04 -18.28 7.86
N GLY A 69 -35.07 -17.52 8.18
CA GLY A 69 -35.99 -17.83 9.26
C GLY A 69 -37.19 -18.61 8.72
N GLY A 70 -37.58 -19.65 9.45
CA GLY A 70 -38.86 -20.35 9.32
C GLY A 70 -38.77 -21.65 8.49
N ALA A 71 -39.35 -22.78 8.89
CA ALA A 71 -40.36 -23.04 9.88
C ALA A 71 -40.24 -24.49 10.41
N SER A 72 -40.65 -24.66 11.66
CA SER A 72 -41.08 -25.95 12.22
C SER A 72 -42.25 -26.50 11.42
N ASP A 73 -42.28 -27.82 11.20
CA ASP A 73 -43.52 -28.60 11.30
C ASP A 73 -43.15 -30.07 11.58
N GLU A 74 -43.68 -30.52 12.72
CA GLU A 74 -43.93 -31.86 13.30
C GLU A 74 -43.09 -33.09 12.91
#